data_AF-R0EE72-F1
#
_entry.id   AF-R0EE72-F1
#
_cell.length_a   1.000
_cell.length_b   1.000
_cell.length_c   1.000
_cell.angle_alpha   90.00
_cell.angle_beta   90.00
_cell.angle_gamma   90.00
#
_symmetry.space_group_name_H-M   'P 1'
#
loop_
_entity.id
_entity.type
_entity.pdbx_description
1 polymer ?
#
loop_
_entity_poly.entity_id
_entity_poly.type
_entity_poly.pdbx_seq_one_letter_code
_entity_poly.pdbx_strand_id
1 'polypeptide(L)'
;MSIRTLAARGLSFAHLAGLTSRAARAENEDDERKQREGESDDDYAKRMEELDEEEEKARKAEKERKEEEARKAEEEKKEEEARAKGEEDDDSDPDAEDDDDEMRGSSQAARARRREQARCAAIFASKGAARNPVLAANLAFKTRMTRAEAIATLEGTPAPAGHSDRAARNPSIGTTAAKQSPQQALAARWDKNLQAVNPAGRR
;
A
#
# COMPACT_ATOMS: atom_id res chain seq x y z
N MET A 1 35.51 -48.04 -6.35
CA MET A 1 34.44 -48.92 -6.84
C MET A 1 33.46 -49.19 -5.70
N SER A 2 32.23 -48.68 -5.77
CA SER A 2 31.00 -49.43 -5.42
C SER A 2 29.80 -48.49 -5.51
N ILE A 3 28.87 -48.85 -6.40
CA ILE A 3 27.58 -48.22 -6.68
C ILE A 3 26.51 -49.02 -5.92
N ARG A 4 25.68 -48.36 -5.10
CA ARG A 4 24.41 -48.90 -4.58
C ARG A 4 23.42 -47.75 -4.40
N THR A 5 22.65 -47.43 -5.45
CA THR A 5 21.22 -47.76 -5.65
C THR A 5 20.24 -46.85 -4.91
N LEU A 6 19.57 -46.00 -5.69
CA LEU A 6 18.25 -45.41 -5.42
C LEU A 6 17.24 -46.47 -5.01
N ALA A 7 16.47 -46.22 -3.96
CA ALA A 7 15.22 -46.90 -3.69
C ALA A 7 14.18 -45.88 -3.20
N ALA A 8 13.34 -45.45 -4.15
CA ALA A 8 12.03 -44.89 -3.86
C ALA A 8 11.18 -45.94 -3.11
N ARG A 9 10.47 -45.49 -2.08
CA ARG A 9 9.35 -46.12 -1.36
C ARG A 9 8.98 -45.11 -0.25
N GLY A 10 7.97 -44.26 -0.38
CA GLY A 10 6.59 -44.56 -0.72
C GLY A 10 5.90 -45.13 0.51
N LEU A 11 5.01 -44.34 1.13
CA LEU A 11 3.74 -44.76 1.77
C LEU A 11 2.99 -43.50 2.25
N SER A 12 1.94 -43.19 1.50
CA SER A 12 0.99 -42.10 1.66
C SER A 12 0.05 -42.34 2.86
N PHE A 13 -0.01 -41.42 3.81
CA PHE A 13 -0.97 -41.45 4.92
C PHE A 13 -1.70 -40.10 5.09
N ALA A 14 -2.18 -39.52 3.98
CA ALA A 14 -2.99 -38.29 4.00
C ALA A 14 -4.36 -38.45 3.31
N HIS A 15 -4.84 -39.69 3.10
CA HIS A 15 -6.18 -39.97 2.57
C HIS A 15 -6.99 -40.97 3.43
N LEU A 16 -6.61 -41.20 4.69
CA LEU A 16 -7.31 -42.12 5.60
C LEU A 16 -7.92 -41.41 6.83
N ALA A 17 -8.21 -40.12 6.70
CA ALA A 17 -8.91 -39.34 7.72
C ALA A 17 -9.82 -38.26 7.10
N GLY A 18 -10.48 -38.55 5.97
CA GLY A 18 -11.32 -37.53 5.32
C GLY A 18 -12.17 -37.94 4.12
N LEU A 19 -12.52 -39.22 3.94
CA LEU A 19 -13.51 -39.63 2.93
C LEU A 19 -14.73 -40.26 3.62
N THR A 20 -15.67 -39.41 4.03
CA THR A 20 -17.07 -39.81 4.08
C THR A 20 -17.54 -40.02 2.63
N SER A 21 -17.75 -41.29 2.27
CA SER A 21 -18.67 -41.74 1.22
C SER A 21 -18.60 -41.02 -0.14
N ARG A 22 -17.74 -41.53 -1.03
CA ARG A 22 -17.93 -41.39 -2.49
C ARG A 22 -17.62 -42.72 -3.19
N ALA A 23 -18.41 -43.73 -2.86
CA ALA A 23 -18.42 -45.04 -3.53
C ALA A 23 -19.86 -45.53 -3.71
N ALA A 24 -20.73 -44.65 -4.23
CA ALA A 24 -22.12 -44.97 -4.57
C ALA A 24 -22.61 -44.20 -5.81
N ARG A 25 -21.71 -43.86 -6.75
CA ARG A 25 -22.07 -43.12 -7.97
C ARG A 25 -21.22 -43.56 -9.15
N ALA A 26 -21.35 -44.84 -9.52
CA ALA A 26 -20.83 -45.36 -10.79
C ALA A 26 -21.66 -46.53 -11.35
N GLU A 27 -22.80 -46.91 -10.73
CA GLU A 27 -23.64 -48.04 -11.18
C GLU A 27 -25.03 -47.64 -11.72
N ASN A 28 -25.36 -46.35 -11.88
CA ASN A 28 -26.69 -45.92 -12.37
C ASN A 28 -26.72 -45.25 -13.75
N GLU A 29 -25.57 -44.83 -14.32
CA GLU A 29 -25.58 -44.09 -15.61
C GLU A 29 -25.89 -44.99 -16.82
N ASP A 30 -25.64 -46.30 -16.72
CA ASP A 30 -25.84 -47.25 -17.82
C ASP A 30 -27.27 -47.81 -17.90
N ASP A 31 -28.13 -47.52 -16.91
CA ASP A 31 -29.53 -47.95 -16.90
C ASP A 31 -30.50 -46.86 -17.38
N GLU A 32 -30.13 -45.59 -17.28
CA GLU A 32 -30.97 -44.45 -17.66
C GLU A 32 -31.03 -44.21 -19.18
N ARG A 33 -29.95 -44.58 -19.90
CA ARG A 33 -29.87 -44.51 -21.37
C ARG A 33 -30.47 -45.73 -22.09
N LYS A 34 -31.06 -46.70 -21.38
CA LYS A 34 -31.73 -47.86 -22.00
C LYS A 34 -33.20 -47.54 -22.32
N GLN A 35 -33.71 -48.12 -23.40
CA GLN A 35 -35.15 -48.10 -23.68
C GLN A 35 -35.90 -48.83 -22.58
N ARG A 36 -36.98 -48.22 -22.08
CA ARG A 36 -37.84 -48.83 -21.07
C ARG A 36 -38.87 -49.73 -21.73
N GLU A 37 -39.24 -50.80 -21.04
CA GLU A 37 -40.24 -51.74 -21.55
C GLU A 37 -41.62 -51.05 -21.65
N GLY A 38 -42.17 -50.95 -22.87
CA GLY A 38 -43.45 -50.27 -23.15
C GLY A 38 -43.34 -48.80 -23.57
N GLU A 39 -42.12 -48.29 -23.74
CA GLU A 39 -41.87 -46.94 -24.24
C GLU A 39 -41.91 -46.88 -25.78
N SER A 40 -42.46 -45.81 -26.33
CA SER A 40 -42.42 -45.53 -27.77
C SER A 40 -41.04 -45.02 -28.18
N ASP A 41 -40.59 -45.33 -29.40
CA ASP A 41 -39.32 -44.83 -29.95
C ASP A 41 -39.22 -43.29 -29.87
N ASP A 42 -40.33 -42.58 -30.02
CA ASP A 42 -40.41 -41.11 -29.96
C ASP A 42 -40.19 -40.58 -28.52
N ASP A 43 -40.78 -41.25 -27.52
CA ASP A 43 -40.62 -40.89 -26.11
C ASP A 43 -39.19 -41.20 -25.61
N TYR A 44 -38.60 -42.29 -26.12
CA TYR A 44 -37.19 -42.61 -25.88
C TYR A 44 -36.25 -41.55 -26.47
N ALA A 45 -36.44 -41.17 -27.74
CA ALA A 45 -35.62 -40.17 -28.40
C ALA A 45 -35.65 -38.82 -27.65
N LYS A 46 -36.83 -38.39 -27.22
CA LYS A 46 -37.00 -37.13 -26.48
C LYS A 46 -36.30 -37.13 -25.11
N ARG A 47 -36.35 -38.25 -24.37
CA ARG A 47 -35.62 -38.37 -23.10
C ARG A 47 -34.11 -38.34 -23.31
N MET A 48 -33.62 -38.99 -24.37
CA MET A 48 -32.19 -38.99 -24.68
C MET A 48 -31.67 -37.59 -25.02
N GLU A 49 -32.45 -36.81 -25.77
CA GLU A 49 -32.13 -35.40 -26.05
C GLU A 49 -32.07 -34.57 -24.76
N GLU A 50 -33.02 -34.75 -23.83
CA GLU A 50 -33.03 -34.04 -22.54
C GLU A 50 -31.83 -34.40 -21.66
N LEU A 51 -31.45 -35.68 -21.60
CA LEU A 51 -30.27 -36.15 -20.89
C LEU A 51 -28.97 -35.61 -21.48
N ASP A 52 -28.85 -35.59 -22.81
CA ASP A 52 -27.67 -35.05 -23.49
C ASP A 52 -27.57 -33.52 -23.27
N GLU A 53 -28.69 -32.79 -23.26
CA GLU A 53 -28.73 -31.37 -22.91
C GLU A 53 -28.32 -31.10 -21.45
N GLU A 54 -28.76 -31.93 -20.51
CA GLU A 54 -28.42 -31.79 -19.09
C GLU A 54 -26.92 -32.09 -18.85
N GLU A 55 -26.39 -33.10 -19.53
CA GLU A 55 -24.96 -33.43 -19.51
C GLU A 55 -24.11 -32.29 -20.11
N GLU A 56 -24.58 -31.66 -21.21
CA GLU A 56 -23.90 -30.51 -21.80
C GLU A 56 -23.87 -29.31 -20.83
N LYS A 57 -25.00 -29.01 -20.17
CA LYS A 57 -25.10 -27.94 -19.16
C LYS A 57 -24.19 -28.21 -17.96
N ALA A 58 -24.13 -29.46 -17.49
CA ALA A 58 -23.23 -29.87 -16.41
C ALA A 58 -21.76 -29.68 -16.80
N ARG A 59 -21.38 -30.10 -18.02
CA ARG A 59 -20.02 -29.94 -18.53
C ARG A 59 -19.62 -28.47 -18.70
N LYS A 60 -20.54 -27.62 -19.14
CA LYS A 60 -20.31 -26.18 -19.26
C LYS A 60 -20.12 -25.52 -17.89
N ALA A 61 -20.95 -25.86 -16.91
CA ALA A 61 -20.81 -25.36 -15.54
C ALA A 61 -19.49 -25.82 -14.89
N GLU A 62 -19.05 -27.05 -15.14
CA GLU A 62 -17.75 -27.53 -14.65
C GLU A 62 -16.59 -26.77 -15.30
N LYS A 63 -16.67 -26.49 -16.60
CA LYS A 63 -15.66 -25.71 -17.32
C LYS A 63 -15.56 -24.28 -16.78
N GLU A 64 -16.68 -23.62 -16.55
CA GLU A 64 -16.72 -22.27 -15.96
C GLU A 64 -16.09 -22.24 -14.57
N ARG A 65 -16.36 -23.24 -13.72
CA ARG A 65 -15.72 -23.35 -12.40
C ARG A 65 -14.21 -23.53 -12.50
N LYS A 66 -13.73 -24.37 -13.43
CA LYS A 66 -12.30 -24.58 -13.67
C LYS A 66 -11.62 -23.31 -14.19
N GLU A 67 -12.28 -22.56 -15.07
CA GLU A 67 -11.77 -21.27 -15.57
C GLU A 67 -11.71 -20.22 -14.45
N GLU A 68 -12.72 -20.16 -13.57
CA GLU A 68 -12.71 -19.25 -12.42
C GLU A 68 -11.57 -19.58 -11.43
N GLU A 69 -11.36 -20.87 -11.15
CA GLU A 69 -10.29 -21.35 -10.28
C GLU A 69 -8.90 -21.05 -10.90
N ALA A 70 -8.74 -21.25 -12.21
CA ALA A 70 -7.52 -20.89 -12.93
C ALA A 70 -7.25 -19.38 -12.89
N ARG A 71 -8.28 -18.54 -13.02
CA ARG A 71 -8.15 -17.08 -12.95
C ARG A 71 -7.73 -16.62 -11.56
N LYS A 72 -8.29 -17.21 -10.50
CA LYS A 72 -7.89 -16.94 -9.11
C LYS A 72 -6.44 -17.33 -8.85
N ALA A 73 -6.03 -18.50 -9.32
CA ALA A 73 -4.63 -18.95 -9.19
C ALA A 73 -3.64 -18.04 -9.95
N GLU A 74 -4.03 -17.53 -11.14
CA GLU A 74 -3.18 -16.58 -11.88
C GLU A 74 -3.08 -15.22 -11.16
N GLU A 75 -4.16 -14.74 -10.56
CA GLU A 75 -4.19 -13.50 -9.79
C GLU A 75 -3.31 -13.59 -8.53
N GLU A 76 -3.39 -14.71 -7.79
CA GLU A 76 -2.51 -14.99 -6.64
C GLU A 76 -1.03 -15.02 -7.05
N LYS A 77 -0.72 -15.67 -8.18
CA LYS A 77 0.66 -15.75 -8.69
C LYS A 77 1.21 -14.39 -9.13
N LYS A 78 0.38 -13.53 -9.75
CA LYS A 78 0.77 -12.14 -10.08
C LYS A 78 0.99 -11.30 -8.83
N GLU A 79 0.19 -11.51 -7.78
CA GLU A 79 0.40 -10.83 -6.50
C GLU A 79 1.71 -11.27 -5.84
N GLU A 80 2.06 -12.55 -5.90
CA GLU A 80 3.33 -13.09 -5.41
C GLU A 80 4.53 -12.54 -6.19
N GLU A 81 4.46 -12.50 -7.53
CA GLU A 81 5.55 -11.98 -8.37
C GLU A 81 5.75 -10.45 -8.19
N ALA A 82 4.66 -9.71 -7.96
CA ALA A 82 4.73 -8.28 -7.63
C ALA A 82 5.36 -8.02 -6.25
N ARG A 83 5.25 -8.96 -5.30
CA ARG A 83 5.93 -8.89 -3.99
C ARG A 83 7.43 -9.17 -4.12
N ALA A 84 7.81 -10.16 -4.94
CA ALA A 84 9.22 -10.55 -5.13
C ALA A 84 10.07 -9.50 -5.88
N LYS A 85 9.48 -8.72 -6.80
CA LYS A 85 10.21 -7.67 -7.56
C LYS A 85 10.51 -6.38 -6.78
N GLY A 86 10.09 -6.28 -5.52
CA GLY A 86 10.35 -5.12 -4.65
C GLY A 86 11.57 -5.26 -3.73
N GLU A 87 12.31 -6.37 -3.79
CA GLU A 87 13.35 -6.75 -2.82
C GLU A 87 14.83 -6.64 -3.31
N GLU A 88 15.11 -6.11 -4.51
CA GLU A 88 16.50 -5.90 -4.97
C GLU A 88 16.93 -4.43 -4.82
N ASP A 89 17.06 -3.94 -3.59
CA ASP A 89 18.05 -2.90 -3.20
C ASP A 89 18.07 -2.76 -1.66
N ASP A 90 18.92 -3.53 -0.96
CA ASP A 90 19.26 -3.21 0.43
C ASP A 90 20.72 -3.57 0.72
N ASP A 91 21.57 -2.56 0.55
CA ASP A 91 22.94 -2.51 1.07
C ASP A 91 22.84 -2.35 2.60
N SER A 92 23.00 -3.47 3.31
CA SER A 92 22.69 -3.62 4.74
C SER A 92 23.69 -2.86 5.63
N ASP A 93 23.20 -1.85 6.37
CA ASP A 93 23.89 -1.18 7.48
C ASP A 93 23.52 -1.88 8.82
N PRO A 94 24.48 -2.44 9.58
CA PRO A 94 24.20 -3.32 10.71
C PRO A 94 23.89 -2.63 12.06
N ASP A 95 23.39 -1.39 12.11
CA ASP A 95 23.09 -0.67 13.38
C ASP A 95 21.60 -0.36 13.63
N ALA A 96 20.67 -1.10 13.01
CA ALA A 96 19.23 -0.89 13.20
C ALA A 96 18.64 -1.81 14.29
N GLU A 97 18.59 -1.32 15.54
CA GLU A 97 17.63 -1.79 16.56
C GLU A 97 16.25 -1.11 16.37
N ASP A 98 15.73 -1.10 15.14
CA ASP A 98 14.33 -0.83 14.83
C ASP A 98 13.88 -2.02 13.98
N ASP A 99 12.85 -2.73 14.42
CA ASP A 99 12.36 -3.96 13.77
C ASP A 99 11.82 -3.59 12.39
N ASP A 100 12.71 -3.51 11.41
CA ASP A 100 12.50 -2.90 10.09
C ASP A 100 11.36 -3.61 9.33
N ASP A 101 11.08 -4.86 9.69
CA ASP A 101 9.96 -5.68 9.23
C ASP A 101 8.58 -5.14 9.65
N GLU A 102 8.49 -4.32 10.69
CA GLU A 102 7.22 -3.71 11.10
C GLU A 102 6.79 -2.55 10.18
N MET A 103 7.76 -1.93 9.49
CA MET A 103 7.57 -0.78 8.60
C MET A 103 7.64 -1.18 7.11
N ARG A 104 8.35 -2.26 6.80
CA ARG A 104 8.50 -2.83 5.46
C ARG A 104 7.48 -3.95 5.23
N GLY A 105 7.22 -4.31 3.98
CA GLY A 105 6.32 -5.41 3.62
C GLY A 105 4.81 -5.07 3.56
N SER A 106 3.99 -6.10 3.27
CA SER A 106 2.57 -5.96 2.91
C SER A 106 1.57 -6.25 4.04
N SER A 107 2.05 -6.41 5.28
CA SER A 107 1.24 -6.77 6.45
C SER A 107 0.11 -5.76 6.73
N GLN A 108 -0.95 -6.19 7.40
CA GLN A 108 -2.06 -5.30 7.78
C GLN A 108 -1.57 -4.13 8.65
N ALA A 109 -0.62 -4.39 9.56
CA ALA A 109 0.00 -3.38 10.41
C ALA A 109 0.79 -2.35 9.58
N ALA A 110 1.64 -2.79 8.64
CA ALA A 110 2.38 -1.91 7.74
C ALA A 110 1.45 -1.06 6.86
N ARG A 111 0.36 -1.66 6.34
CA ARG A 111 -0.67 -0.93 5.57
C ARG A 111 -1.38 0.13 6.42
N ALA A 112 -1.72 -0.20 7.67
CA ALA A 112 -2.35 0.75 8.59
C ALA A 112 -1.41 1.93 8.90
N ARG A 113 -0.12 1.66 9.16
CA ARG A 113 0.90 2.70 9.37
C ARG A 113 1.09 3.59 8.14
N ARG A 114 1.20 3.01 6.93
CA ARG A 114 1.31 3.79 5.69
C ARG A 114 0.09 4.67 5.44
N ARG A 115 -1.11 4.17 5.72
CA ARG A 115 -2.35 4.97 5.64
C ARG A 115 -2.33 6.13 6.65
N GLU A 116 -1.87 5.86 7.86
CA GLU A 116 -1.74 6.87 8.92
C GLU A 116 -0.71 7.95 8.55
N GLN A 117 0.47 7.54 8.10
CA GLN A 117 1.52 8.43 7.61
C GLN A 117 1.03 9.27 6.43
N ALA A 118 0.33 8.67 5.46
CA ALA A 118 -0.27 9.40 4.35
C ALA A 118 -1.31 10.42 4.82
N ARG A 119 -2.11 10.10 5.85
CA ARG A 119 -3.04 11.05 6.47
C ARG A 119 -2.27 12.21 7.11
N CYS A 120 -1.29 11.94 7.95
CA CYS A 120 -0.47 12.94 8.63
C CYS A 120 0.24 13.86 7.62
N ALA A 121 0.92 13.26 6.63
CA ALA A 121 1.62 13.99 5.57
C ALA A 121 0.66 14.93 4.82
N ALA A 122 -0.54 14.46 4.49
CA ALA A 122 -1.52 15.28 3.81
C ALA A 122 -2.07 16.44 4.66
N ILE A 123 -2.24 16.24 5.98
CA ILE A 123 -2.63 17.30 6.91
C ILE A 123 -1.54 18.38 6.93
N PHE A 124 -0.28 17.99 7.12
CA PHE A 124 0.85 18.94 7.17
C PHE A 124 1.19 19.60 5.83
N ALA A 125 0.90 18.94 4.70
CA ALA A 125 1.06 19.52 3.37
C ALA A 125 -0.04 20.53 3.00
N SER A 126 -1.14 20.59 3.77
CA SER A 126 -2.23 21.53 3.51
C SER A 126 -1.84 22.98 3.81
N LYS A 127 -2.45 23.93 3.10
CA LYS A 127 -2.21 25.37 3.35
C LYS A 127 -2.65 25.80 4.76
N GLY A 128 -3.64 25.14 5.33
CA GLY A 128 -4.10 25.37 6.70
C GLY A 128 -3.02 25.04 7.75
N ALA A 129 -2.22 23.99 7.53
CA ALA A 129 -1.16 23.62 8.46
C ALA A 129 -0.04 24.68 8.55
N ALA A 130 0.27 25.37 7.44
CA ALA A 130 1.22 26.48 7.46
C ALA A 130 0.73 27.68 8.29
N ARG A 131 -0.59 27.85 8.42
CA ARG A 131 -1.22 28.93 9.20
C ARG A 131 -1.35 28.57 10.69
N ASN A 132 -1.52 27.28 11.00
CA ASN A 132 -1.64 26.79 12.37
C ASN A 132 -1.00 25.39 12.53
N PRO A 133 0.33 25.31 12.73
CA PRO A 133 1.03 24.03 12.83
C PRO A 133 0.67 23.26 14.10
N VAL A 134 0.29 23.97 15.18
CA VAL A 134 -0.09 23.35 16.47
C VAL A 134 -1.42 22.60 16.35
N LEU A 135 -2.42 23.22 15.70
CA LEU A 135 -3.69 22.56 15.44
C LEU A 135 -3.50 21.38 14.47
N ALA A 136 -2.69 21.55 13.43
CA ALA A 136 -2.38 20.47 12.50
C ALA A 136 -1.77 19.25 13.21
N ALA A 137 -0.85 19.46 14.15
CA ALA A 137 -0.27 18.37 14.94
C ALA A 137 -1.31 17.67 15.84
N ASN A 138 -2.20 18.44 16.49
CA ASN A 138 -3.26 17.83 17.31
C ASN A 138 -4.22 16.99 16.45
N LEU A 139 -4.59 17.47 15.26
CA LEU A 139 -5.45 16.74 14.33
C LEU A 139 -4.74 15.52 13.71
N ALA A 140 -3.44 15.61 13.47
CA ALA A 140 -2.68 14.49 12.91
C ALA A 140 -2.56 13.34 13.91
N PHE A 141 -2.16 13.62 15.15
CA PHE A 141 -1.73 12.59 16.11
C PHE A 141 -2.77 12.20 17.17
N LYS A 142 -3.75 13.06 17.48
CA LYS A 142 -4.66 12.83 18.61
C LYS A 142 -6.09 12.53 18.20
N THR A 143 -6.41 12.63 16.90
CA THR A 143 -7.77 12.40 16.42
C THR A 143 -7.79 11.29 15.38
N ARG A 144 -8.99 10.73 15.17
CA ARG A 144 -9.26 9.73 14.12
C ARG A 144 -10.05 10.34 12.95
N MET A 145 -10.01 11.66 12.81
CA MET A 145 -10.72 12.36 11.74
C MET A 145 -10.18 11.93 10.38
N THR A 146 -11.04 11.95 9.36
CA THR A 146 -10.58 11.65 8.01
C THR A 146 -9.68 12.78 7.50
N ARG A 147 -8.83 12.48 6.51
CA ARG A 147 -7.96 13.49 5.87
C ARG A 147 -8.75 14.75 5.46
N ALA A 148 -9.89 14.56 4.79
CA ALA A 148 -10.69 15.66 4.26
C ALA A 148 -11.28 16.53 5.39
N GLU A 149 -11.77 15.88 6.43
CA GLU A 149 -12.36 16.55 7.59
C GLU A 149 -11.31 17.34 8.40
N ALA A 150 -10.12 16.77 8.59
CA ALA A 150 -9.00 17.45 9.24
C ALA A 150 -8.52 18.68 8.42
N ILE A 151 -8.50 18.59 7.09
CA ILE A 151 -8.17 19.72 6.23
C ILE A 151 -9.25 20.80 6.28
N ALA A 152 -10.53 20.40 6.19
CA ALA A 152 -11.65 21.34 6.27
C ALA A 152 -11.68 22.10 7.61
N THR A 153 -11.42 21.41 8.73
CA THR A 153 -11.30 22.06 10.04
C THR A 153 -10.10 22.99 10.13
N LEU A 154 -8.94 22.63 9.56
CA LEU A 154 -7.78 23.52 9.47
C LEU A 154 -8.04 24.77 8.63
N GLU A 155 -8.78 24.64 7.54
CA GLU A 155 -9.10 25.76 6.65
C GLU A 155 -10.16 26.69 7.24
N GLY A 156 -11.17 26.12 7.91
CA GLY A 156 -12.23 26.85 8.60
C GLY A 156 -11.79 27.50 9.92
N THR A 157 -10.72 26.99 10.55
CA THR A 157 -10.21 27.57 11.80
C THR A 157 -9.26 28.72 11.49
N PRO A 158 -9.51 29.95 11.99
CA PRO A 158 -8.59 31.06 11.80
C PRO A 158 -7.24 30.76 12.45
N ALA A 159 -6.17 31.28 11.85
CA ALA A 159 -4.84 31.19 12.43
C ALA A 159 -4.85 31.82 13.83
N PRO A 160 -4.16 31.23 14.82
CA PRO A 160 -4.11 31.81 16.15
C PRO A 160 -3.45 33.19 16.03
N ALA A 161 -4.11 34.19 16.61
CA ALA A 161 -3.61 35.56 16.68
C ALA A 161 -2.35 35.58 17.56
N GLY A 162 -1.18 35.34 16.97
CA GLY A 162 0.03 35.21 17.78
C GLY A 162 1.20 34.59 17.04
N HIS A 163 1.65 35.22 15.97
CA HIS A 163 3.00 35.09 15.42
C HIS A 163 3.25 36.15 14.34
N SER A 164 2.66 37.34 14.51
CA SER A 164 2.89 38.55 13.72
C SER A 164 4.33 39.06 13.80
N ASP A 165 5.11 38.56 14.76
CA ASP A 165 6.49 38.99 14.94
C ASP A 165 7.48 37.91 14.52
N ARG A 166 7.53 37.66 13.20
CA ARG A 166 8.70 37.01 12.61
C ARG A 166 9.93 37.94 12.71
N ALA A 167 9.71 39.26 12.77
CA ALA A 167 10.73 40.27 13.03
C ALA A 167 11.26 40.22 14.47
N ALA A 168 10.42 40.12 15.51
CA ALA A 168 10.92 39.98 16.89
C ALA A 168 11.64 38.64 17.16
N ARG A 169 11.35 37.59 16.40
CA ARG A 169 12.05 36.30 16.50
C ARG A 169 13.39 36.26 15.76
N ASN A 170 13.67 37.27 14.93
CA ASN A 170 14.94 37.41 14.25
C ASN A 170 15.35 38.89 14.26
N PRO A 171 15.64 39.47 15.45
CA PRO A 171 15.89 40.90 15.60
C PRO A 171 17.13 41.39 14.81
N SER A 172 17.95 40.47 14.29
CA SER A 172 19.13 40.75 13.47
C SER A 172 18.90 40.57 11.96
N ILE A 173 17.71 40.14 11.52
CA ILE A 173 17.35 39.96 10.12
C ILE A 173 16.05 40.74 9.84
N GLY A 174 16.21 42.03 9.56
CA GLY A 174 15.25 42.78 8.78
C GLY A 174 14.21 43.57 9.57
N THR A 175 14.65 44.67 10.17
CA THR A 175 13.94 45.95 10.05
C THR A 175 14.95 47.08 10.25
N THR A 176 15.12 47.95 9.25
CA THR A 176 15.90 49.21 9.23
C THR A 176 17.43 49.23 9.03
N ALA A 177 18.13 48.11 8.83
CA ALA A 177 19.52 48.18 8.36
C ALA A 177 19.68 47.39 7.07
N ALA A 178 19.67 48.08 5.93
CA ALA A 178 20.35 47.58 4.74
C ALA A 178 21.74 47.15 5.21
N LYS A 179 21.99 45.83 5.23
CA LYS A 179 23.29 45.27 5.60
C LYS A 179 24.28 45.95 4.68
N GLN A 180 25.07 46.89 5.20
CA GLN A 180 26.17 47.47 4.47
C GLN A 180 26.95 46.28 3.92
N SER A 181 27.09 46.21 2.60
CA SER A 181 27.85 45.11 2.00
C SER A 181 29.24 45.07 2.67
N PRO A 182 29.90 43.91 2.77
CA PRO A 182 31.24 43.83 3.36
C PRO A 182 32.21 44.88 2.79
N GLN A 183 32.01 45.24 1.51
CA GLN A 183 32.69 46.33 0.82
C GLN A 183 32.32 47.72 1.35
N GLN A 184 31.04 48.02 1.57
CA GLN A 184 30.59 49.28 2.17
C GLN A 184 31.04 49.42 3.63
N ALA A 185 31.05 48.32 4.39
CA ALA A 185 31.59 48.31 5.74
C ALA A 185 33.08 48.61 5.73
N LEU A 186 33.86 48.00 4.81
CA LEU A 186 35.27 48.32 4.61
C LEU A 186 35.47 49.79 4.23
N ALA A 187 34.71 50.32 3.26
CA ALA A 187 34.82 51.72 2.85
C ALA A 187 34.55 52.70 4.01
N ALA A 188 33.51 52.46 4.81
CA ALA A 188 33.19 53.29 5.97
C ALA A 188 34.29 53.27 7.05
N ARG A 189 35.05 52.17 7.17
CA ARG A 189 36.20 52.06 8.10
C ARG A 189 37.36 52.95 7.67
N TRP A 190 37.67 52.95 6.37
CA TRP A 190 38.71 53.81 5.81
C TRP A 190 38.34 55.28 5.93
N ASP A 191 37.08 55.63 5.62
CA ASP A 191 36.59 57.00 5.69
C ASP A 191 36.61 57.56 7.12
N LYS A 192 36.21 56.73 8.10
CA LYS A 192 36.28 57.08 9.53
C LYS A 192 37.72 57.32 10.01
N ASN A 193 38.67 56.52 9.55
CA ASN A 193 40.09 56.70 9.90
C ASN A 193 40.70 57.93 9.22
N LEU A 194 40.36 58.20 7.96
CA LEU A 194 40.78 59.41 7.25
C LEU A 194 40.22 60.67 7.91
N GLN A 195 38.97 60.64 8.34
CA GLN A 195 38.33 61.75 9.05
C GLN A 195 38.92 61.98 10.45
N ALA A 196 39.36 60.92 11.13
CA ALA A 196 40.04 61.03 12.43
C ALA A 196 41.46 61.63 12.29
N VAL A 197 42.14 61.36 11.18
CA VAL A 197 43.50 61.87 10.91
C VAL A 197 43.48 63.28 10.32
N ASN A 198 42.38 63.69 9.68
CA ASN A 198 42.23 65.04 9.11
C ASN A 198 40.90 65.72 9.53
N PRO A 199 40.79 66.20 10.77
CA PRO A 199 39.56 66.82 11.28
C PRO A 199 39.24 68.18 10.65
N ALA A 200 40.13 68.76 9.84
CA ALA A 200 40.00 70.12 9.30
C ALA A 200 39.31 70.20 7.91
N GLY A 201 38.88 69.07 7.34
CA GLY A 201 38.35 68.99 5.97
C GLY A 201 36.84 69.19 5.80
N ARG A 202 36.19 70.03 6.63
CA ARG A 202 34.79 70.43 6.37
C ARG A 202 34.68 71.96 6.33
N ARG A 203 34.61 72.50 5.11
CA ARG A 203 33.97 73.76 4.77
C ARG A 203 33.08 73.52 3.56
#